data_AF-A0AAD1DM60-F1
#
_entry.id   AF-A0AAD1DM60-F1
#
_cell.length_a   1.000
_cell.length_b   1.000
_cell.length_c   1.000
_cell.angle_alpha   90.00
_cell.angle_beta   90.00
_cell.angle_gamma   90.00
#
_symmetry.space_group_name_H-M   'P 1'
#
loop_
_entity.id
_entity.type
_entity.pdbx_description
1 polymer ?
#
loop_
_entity_poly.entity_id
_entity_poly.type
_entity_poly.pdbx_seq_one_letter_code
_entity_poly.pdbx_strand_id
1 'polypeptide(L)'
;MKKRTRFLPNIDPRIYLIFGIIFLLSLAFLAYQYFRHVDCENANFYIHADEYIVNKVVEFNDNTQGAASWEWDFGDNTPTDRRQRTLHYYKKPGEYIVKLKINGNCIHEKLVTITNISQQNGYLPVIMAPDVATVGDPVYFNAEKEDGESWEWSFGETGSTDALQKSPVYRFKTTGDKKITLIVNGDVEHTAVKTLYVAPKTIRAKQKIDIKSYEFENPHSAFSLPPGEAQKDPLVDMLQYIPVSPKTKTRKDSVIAAKKVPEVSNEQFQMMLNQVAVQSKTKDDFKEYLCGRYDIPVVVNDKKLMSFEQFCQEIAGKKIKITALRINKDPKNFIQNINIHYKVKKWMIWMEN
;
A
#
# COMPACT_ATOMS: atom_id res chain seq x y z
N MET A 1 82.72 51.86 -26.10
CA MET A 1 81.60 52.38 -26.91
C MET A 1 80.30 51.70 -26.47
N LYS A 2 79.34 52.42 -25.87
CA LYS A 2 78.00 51.86 -25.59
C LYS A 2 76.95 52.98 -25.71
N LYS A 3 76.47 53.23 -26.93
CA LYS A 3 75.28 54.07 -27.16
C LYS A 3 74.06 53.25 -26.74
N ARG A 4 73.49 53.54 -25.56
CA ARG A 4 72.11 53.15 -25.24
C ARG A 4 71.20 54.05 -26.07
N THR A 5 70.70 53.53 -27.18
CA THR A 5 69.58 54.10 -27.91
C THR A 5 68.35 54.06 -26.99
N ARG A 6 67.95 55.22 -26.45
CA ARG A 6 66.62 55.36 -25.85
C ARG A 6 65.61 55.35 -26.99
N PHE A 7 65.10 54.17 -27.31
CA PHE A 7 63.92 53.98 -28.14
C PHE A 7 62.67 54.31 -27.30
N LEU A 8 62.45 55.61 -27.03
CA LEU A 8 61.12 56.09 -26.71
C LEU A 8 60.88 57.30 -27.62
N PRO A 9 59.93 57.19 -28.57
CA PRO A 9 59.62 58.30 -29.48
C PRO A 9 59.11 59.52 -28.68
N ASN A 10 59.43 60.73 -29.14
CA ASN A 10 58.90 61.99 -28.60
C ASN A 10 57.40 62.12 -28.94
N ILE A 11 56.57 61.26 -28.34
CA ILE A 11 55.12 61.31 -28.48
C ILE A 11 54.60 62.33 -27.47
N ASP A 12 53.70 63.20 -27.93
CA ASP A 12 53.05 64.22 -27.09
C ASP A 12 52.41 63.56 -25.85
N PRO A 13 52.66 64.04 -24.63
CA PRO A 13 52.00 63.56 -23.41
C PRO A 13 50.47 63.44 -23.51
N ARG A 14 49.82 64.29 -24.31
CA ARG A 14 48.37 64.25 -24.56
C ARG A 14 47.94 62.98 -25.31
N ILE A 15 48.81 62.44 -26.16
CA ILE A 15 48.54 61.20 -26.90
C ILE A 15 48.58 60.00 -25.94
N TYR A 16 49.52 59.95 -25.00
CA TYR A 16 49.54 58.92 -23.95
C TYR A 16 48.30 58.99 -23.05
N LEU A 17 47.84 60.20 -22.73
CA LEU A 17 46.62 60.42 -21.96
C LEU A 17 45.39 59.89 -22.71
N ILE A 18 45.26 60.15 -24.01
CA ILE A 18 44.17 59.63 -24.84
C ILE A 18 44.21 58.09 -24.91
N PHE A 19 45.39 57.49 -25.13
CA PHE A 19 45.52 56.02 -25.12
C PHE A 19 45.14 55.42 -23.76
N GLY A 20 45.51 56.06 -22.65
CA GLY A 20 45.12 55.65 -21.31
C GLY A 20 43.60 55.70 -21.11
N ILE A 21 42.93 56.76 -21.56
CA ILE A 21 41.47 56.88 -21.48
C ILE A 21 40.78 55.80 -22.31
N ILE A 22 41.20 55.57 -23.57
CA ILE A 22 40.62 54.54 -24.43
C ILE A 22 40.81 53.15 -23.83
N PHE A 23 42.00 52.87 -23.26
CA PHE A 23 42.26 51.61 -22.58
C PHE A 23 41.32 51.41 -21.38
N LEU A 24 41.15 52.43 -20.53
CA LEU A 24 40.22 52.39 -19.41
C LEU A 24 38.75 52.22 -19.85
N LEU A 25 38.32 52.92 -20.91
CA LEU A 25 36.99 52.75 -21.48
C LEU A 25 36.77 51.34 -22.03
N SER A 26 37.79 50.77 -22.68
CA SER A 26 37.73 49.39 -23.19
C SER A 26 37.67 48.37 -22.06
N LEU A 27 38.44 48.55 -20.99
CA LEU A 27 38.38 47.75 -19.76
C LEU A 27 37.03 47.85 -19.07
N ALA A 28 36.48 49.06 -18.96
CA ALA A 28 35.16 49.28 -18.38
C ALA A 28 34.05 48.62 -19.22
N PHE A 29 34.14 48.71 -20.54
CA PHE A 29 33.22 48.03 -21.45
C PHE A 29 33.33 46.51 -21.37
N LEU A 30 34.55 45.98 -21.33
CA LEU A 30 34.81 44.54 -21.21
C LEU A 30 34.34 44.01 -19.85
N ALA A 31 34.63 44.74 -18.77
CA ALA A 31 34.08 44.44 -17.44
C ALA A 31 32.55 44.45 -17.45
N TYR A 32 31.94 45.48 -18.06
CA TYR A 32 30.48 45.55 -18.20
C TYR A 32 29.93 44.35 -18.97
N GLN A 33 30.57 43.96 -20.08
CA GLN A 33 30.19 42.80 -20.87
C GLN A 33 30.38 41.49 -20.09
N TYR A 34 31.46 41.36 -19.32
CA TYR A 34 31.77 40.20 -18.50
C TYR A 34 30.76 40.03 -17.35
N PHE A 35 30.44 41.10 -16.61
CA PHE A 35 29.48 41.04 -15.50
C PHE A 35 28.03 40.83 -15.95
N ARG A 36 27.71 41.10 -17.21
CA ARG A 36 26.38 40.91 -17.81
C ARG A 36 26.30 39.65 -18.65
N HIS A 37 27.41 38.92 -18.81
CA HIS A 37 27.42 37.67 -19.54
C HIS A 37 26.71 36.60 -18.72
N VAL A 38 25.74 35.94 -19.35
CA VAL A 38 25.13 34.73 -18.83
C VAL A 38 25.60 33.60 -19.71
N ASP A 39 26.20 32.60 -19.08
CA ASP A 39 26.52 31.36 -19.75
C ASP A 39 25.21 30.58 -19.94
N CYS A 40 24.60 30.75 -21.11
CA CYS A 40 23.37 30.03 -21.47
C CYS A 40 23.60 28.53 -21.65
N GLU A 41 24.82 27.98 -21.59
CA GLU A 41 25.04 26.54 -21.68
C GLU A 41 24.90 25.89 -20.28
N ASN A 42 25.23 26.65 -19.23
CA ASN A 42 25.34 26.17 -17.85
C ASN A 42 24.28 26.76 -16.91
N ALA A 43 23.02 26.86 -17.37
CA ALA A 43 21.93 27.30 -16.49
C ALA A 43 21.71 26.32 -15.33
N ASN A 44 21.59 26.86 -14.12
CA ASN A 44 21.40 26.11 -12.88
C ASN A 44 19.98 26.30 -12.36
N PHE A 45 19.02 25.63 -13.01
CA PHE A 45 17.62 25.61 -12.59
C PHE A 45 17.19 24.22 -12.14
N TYR A 46 16.26 24.18 -11.19
CA TYR A 46 15.68 22.94 -10.71
C TYR A 46 14.16 23.02 -10.64
N ILE A 47 13.56 21.86 -10.83
CA ILE A 47 12.14 21.60 -10.71
C ILE A 47 12.03 20.53 -9.63
N HIS A 48 11.26 20.81 -8.59
CA HIS A 48 11.18 19.97 -7.41
C HIS A 48 9.73 19.83 -6.93
N ALA A 49 9.35 18.61 -6.57
CA ALA A 49 8.08 18.28 -5.94
C ALA A 49 8.26 16.99 -5.15
N ASP A 50 7.46 16.80 -4.09
CA ASP A 50 7.38 15.52 -3.38
C ASP A 50 6.81 14.43 -4.30
N GLU A 51 5.80 14.79 -5.11
CA GLU A 51 5.11 13.91 -6.05
C GLU A 51 4.72 14.67 -7.32
N TYR A 52 4.95 14.06 -8.48
CA TYR A 52 4.58 14.62 -9.79
C TYR A 52 3.20 14.11 -10.24
N ILE A 53 2.16 14.52 -9.53
CA ILE A 53 0.77 14.13 -9.80
C ILE A 53 -0.16 15.34 -9.98
N VAL A 54 -1.32 15.12 -10.60
CA VAL A 54 -2.33 16.16 -10.83
C VAL A 54 -2.73 16.89 -9.54
N ASN A 55 -2.91 18.21 -9.64
CA ASN A 55 -3.31 19.11 -8.55
C ASN A 55 -2.33 19.17 -7.34
N LYS A 56 -1.11 18.64 -7.48
CA LYS A 56 -0.01 18.89 -6.52
C LYS A 56 0.88 20.02 -7.00
N VAL A 57 1.45 20.73 -6.04
CA VAL A 57 2.33 21.87 -6.28
C VAL A 57 3.71 21.36 -6.68
N VAL A 58 4.24 21.92 -7.77
CA VAL A 58 5.61 21.76 -8.23
C VAL A 58 6.31 23.11 -8.08
N GLU A 59 7.51 23.08 -7.51
CA GLU A 59 8.37 24.25 -7.35
C GLU A 59 9.36 24.36 -8.52
N PHE A 60 9.48 25.58 -9.03
CA PHE A 60 10.40 25.96 -10.11
C PHE A 60 11.30 27.07 -9.59
N ASN A 61 12.60 26.86 -9.67
CA ASN A 61 13.56 27.85 -9.20
C ASN A 61 14.82 27.85 -10.07
N ASP A 62 15.33 29.05 -10.35
CA ASP A 62 16.59 29.26 -11.04
C ASP A 62 17.63 29.94 -10.15
N ASN A 63 18.86 29.44 -10.18
CA ASN A 63 20.03 29.99 -9.50
C ASN A 63 21.18 30.25 -10.49
N THR A 64 20.85 30.52 -11.76
CA THR A 64 21.86 30.78 -12.80
C THR A 64 22.58 32.09 -12.53
N GLN A 65 23.92 32.06 -12.56
CA GLN A 65 24.74 33.25 -12.34
C GLN A 65 24.56 34.26 -13.48
N GLY A 66 24.33 35.53 -13.14
CA GLY A 66 24.10 36.60 -14.13
C GLY A 66 22.66 36.68 -14.66
N ALA A 67 21.76 35.79 -14.23
CA ALA A 67 20.34 35.90 -14.51
C ALA A 67 19.74 37.16 -13.87
N ALA A 68 19.08 37.99 -14.68
CA ALA A 68 18.45 39.24 -14.26
C ALA A 68 16.94 39.26 -14.54
N SER A 69 16.44 38.39 -15.43
CA SER A 69 15.02 38.20 -15.69
C SER A 69 14.73 36.75 -16.04
N TRP A 70 13.57 36.26 -15.59
CA TRP A 70 13.08 34.91 -15.85
C TRP A 70 11.73 34.99 -16.56
N GLU A 71 11.44 34.00 -17.40
CA GLU A 71 10.12 33.76 -17.96
C GLU A 71 9.92 32.24 -18.05
N TRP A 72 9.04 31.73 -17.21
CA TRP A 72 8.66 30.32 -17.12
C TRP A 72 7.41 30.07 -17.93
N ASP A 73 7.50 29.11 -18.86
CA ASP A 73 6.37 28.49 -19.55
C ASP A 73 6.25 27.06 -19.06
N PHE A 74 5.10 26.70 -18.49
CA PHE A 74 4.87 25.38 -17.91
C PHE A 74 4.45 24.33 -18.95
N GLY A 75 4.19 24.72 -20.19
CA GLY A 75 3.85 23.80 -21.28
C GLY A 75 2.40 23.29 -21.25
N ASP A 76 1.55 23.82 -20.37
CA ASP A 76 0.12 23.43 -20.21
C ASP A 76 -0.87 24.53 -20.69
N ASN A 77 -0.35 25.55 -21.38
CA ASN A 77 -1.06 26.76 -21.83
C ASN A 77 -1.53 27.68 -20.69
N THR A 78 -1.00 27.53 -19.48
CA THR A 78 -1.22 28.53 -18.42
C THR A 78 -0.34 29.76 -18.63
N PRO A 79 -0.69 30.92 -18.04
CA PRO A 79 0.10 32.13 -18.18
C PRO A 79 1.55 31.96 -17.71
N THR A 80 2.49 32.58 -18.41
CA THR A 80 3.90 32.53 -18.03
C THR A 80 4.18 33.31 -16.75
N ASP A 81 5.20 32.88 -16.00
CA ASP A 81 5.63 33.51 -14.75
C ASP A 81 7.00 34.18 -14.90
N ARG A 82 7.21 35.34 -14.28
CA ARG A 82 8.46 36.12 -14.38
C ARG A 82 9.30 36.15 -13.11
N ARG A 83 8.94 35.36 -12.10
CA ARG A 83 9.66 35.26 -10.83
C ARG A 83 10.81 34.26 -10.95
N GLN A 84 11.90 34.52 -10.24
CA GLN A 84 13.02 33.58 -10.10
C GLN A 84 12.57 32.24 -9.50
N ARG A 85 11.71 32.32 -8.47
CA ARG A 85 11.06 31.19 -7.80
C ARG A 85 9.55 31.28 -8.01
N THR A 86 8.94 30.21 -8.50
CA THR A 86 7.49 30.12 -8.67
C THR A 86 6.97 28.72 -8.36
N LEU A 87 5.66 28.64 -8.11
CA LEU A 87 4.92 27.43 -7.81
C LEU A 87 3.84 27.26 -8.88
N HIS A 88 3.71 26.05 -9.42
CA HIS A 88 2.68 25.71 -10.40
C HIS A 88 2.08 24.33 -10.10
N TYR A 89 0.88 24.06 -10.63
CA TYR A 89 0.27 22.73 -10.55
C TYR A 89 -0.45 22.42 -11.85
N TYR A 90 -0.48 21.13 -12.21
CA TYR A 90 -1.06 20.66 -13.46
C TYR A 90 -2.42 20.01 -13.21
N LYS A 91 -3.43 20.42 -13.99
CA LYS A 91 -4.82 19.93 -13.85
C LYS A 91 -5.09 18.60 -14.55
N LYS A 92 -4.26 18.25 -15.53
CA LYS A 92 -4.41 17.03 -16.34
C LYS A 92 -3.12 16.21 -16.28
N PRO A 93 -3.20 14.88 -16.33
CA PRO A 93 -2.01 14.06 -16.52
C PRO A 93 -1.45 14.25 -17.92
N GLY A 94 -0.14 14.09 -18.08
CA GLY A 94 0.55 14.27 -19.35
C GLY A 94 2.02 14.62 -19.18
N GLU A 95 2.71 14.69 -20.30
CA GLU A 95 4.08 15.18 -20.38
C GLU A 95 4.06 16.65 -20.75
N TYR A 96 4.77 17.46 -19.96
CA TYR A 96 4.84 18.91 -20.10
C TYR A 96 6.29 19.33 -20.32
N ILE A 97 6.55 20.05 -21.42
CA ILE A 97 7.86 20.64 -21.69
C ILE A 97 7.88 22.00 -21.02
N VAL A 98 8.56 22.07 -19.88
CA VAL A 98 8.74 23.31 -19.12
C VAL A 98 9.88 24.10 -19.75
N LYS A 99 9.63 25.34 -20.14
CA LYS A 99 10.63 26.23 -20.73
C LYS A 99 10.97 27.36 -19.76
N LEU A 100 12.26 27.56 -19.54
CA LEU A 100 12.79 28.70 -18.82
C LEU A 100 13.55 29.60 -19.80
N LYS A 101 13.12 30.86 -19.90
CA LYS A 101 13.80 31.90 -20.67
C LYS A 101 14.47 32.91 -19.73
N ILE A 102 15.80 32.95 -19.73
CA ILE A 102 16.63 33.87 -18.94
C ILE A 102 17.10 35.02 -19.81
N ASN A 103 17.04 36.25 -19.29
CA ASN A 103 17.52 37.49 -19.94
C ASN A 103 16.99 37.72 -21.38
N GLY A 104 15.85 37.13 -21.71
CA GLY A 104 15.19 37.29 -23.01
C GLY A 104 15.78 36.48 -24.16
N ASN A 105 16.89 35.76 -23.97
CA ASN A 105 17.60 35.06 -25.05
C ASN A 105 18.11 33.65 -24.70
N CYS A 106 18.44 33.36 -23.45
CA CYS A 106 18.81 32.00 -23.03
C CYS A 106 17.54 31.18 -22.81
N ILE A 107 17.33 30.12 -23.58
CA ILE A 107 16.13 29.25 -23.46
C ILE A 107 16.57 27.84 -23.08
N HIS A 108 16.01 27.34 -21.99
CA HIS A 108 16.20 25.97 -21.51
C HIS A 108 14.87 25.25 -21.42
N GLU A 109 14.89 23.94 -21.68
CA GLU A 109 13.69 23.11 -21.63
C GLU A 109 13.94 21.88 -20.75
N LYS A 110 12.92 21.47 -19.99
CA LYS A 110 12.94 20.25 -19.19
C LYS A 110 11.59 19.56 -19.26
N LEU A 111 11.61 18.25 -19.53
CA LEU A 111 10.41 17.43 -19.53
C LEU A 111 9.98 17.13 -18.09
N VAL A 112 8.70 17.35 -17.81
CA VAL A 112 8.05 17.00 -16.55
C VAL A 112 6.85 16.09 -16.86
N THR A 113 6.84 14.89 -16.29
CA THR A 113 5.75 13.93 -16.47
C THR A 113 4.83 14.00 -15.26
N ILE A 114 3.56 14.35 -15.47
CA ILE A 114 2.54 14.42 -14.44
C ILE A 114 1.58 13.24 -14.60
N THR A 115 1.39 12.46 -13.54
CA THR A 115 0.48 11.30 -13.56
C THR A 115 -0.82 11.61 -12.82
N ASN A 116 -1.87 10.81 -13.09
CA ASN A 116 -3.13 10.91 -12.36
C ASN A 116 -3.01 10.19 -11.01
N ILE A 117 -3.77 10.62 -10.00
CA ILE A 117 -4.00 9.87 -8.75
C ILE A 117 -4.46 8.44 -9.07
N SER A 118 -5.25 8.25 -10.14
CA SER A 118 -5.74 6.93 -10.57
C SER A 118 -4.75 6.08 -11.37
N GLN A 119 -3.56 6.60 -11.72
CA GLN A 119 -2.50 5.81 -12.36
C GLN A 119 -1.54 5.17 -11.34
N GLN A 120 -1.79 5.36 -10.04
CA GLN A 120 -1.35 4.45 -8.97
C GLN A 120 -2.22 3.18 -8.86
N ASN A 121 -2.95 2.79 -9.92
CA ASN A 121 -3.71 1.53 -9.98
C ASN A 121 -2.84 0.24 -9.97
N GLY A 122 -1.58 0.33 -9.54
CA GLY A 122 -0.74 -0.81 -9.16
C GLY A 122 -0.12 -0.70 -7.77
N TYR A 123 -0.32 0.42 -7.05
CA TYR A 123 0.28 0.63 -5.71
C TYR A 123 -0.68 0.23 -4.59
N LEU A 124 -1.94 0.67 -4.66
CA LEU A 124 -2.97 0.33 -3.68
C LEU A 124 -3.78 -0.90 -4.14
N PRO A 125 -4.04 -1.88 -3.26
CA PRO A 125 -4.90 -3.00 -3.58
C PRO A 125 -6.37 -2.56 -3.71
N VAL A 126 -7.12 -3.23 -4.57
CA VAL A 126 -8.54 -2.93 -4.80
C VAL A 126 -9.42 -3.87 -3.96
N ILE A 127 -10.39 -3.31 -3.23
CA ILE A 127 -11.39 -4.07 -2.48
C ILE A 127 -12.72 -4.10 -3.26
N MET A 128 -13.11 -5.29 -3.72
CA MET A 128 -14.42 -5.57 -4.30
C MET A 128 -15.36 -6.11 -3.21
N ALA A 129 -16.41 -5.35 -2.91
CA ALA A 129 -17.44 -5.69 -1.93
C ALA A 129 -18.72 -4.90 -2.26
N PRO A 130 -19.91 -5.32 -1.78
CA PRO A 130 -21.11 -4.48 -1.85
C PRO A 130 -20.95 -3.20 -1.01
N ASP A 131 -21.85 -2.23 -1.19
CA ASP A 131 -21.88 -1.00 -0.39
C ASP A 131 -22.82 -1.12 0.82
N VAL A 132 -23.78 -2.05 0.76
CA VAL A 132 -24.72 -2.37 1.84
C VAL A 132 -24.75 -3.87 2.09
N ALA A 133 -24.75 -4.27 3.36
CA ALA A 133 -24.94 -5.65 3.81
C ALA A 133 -25.99 -5.74 4.90
N THR A 134 -26.48 -6.94 5.18
CA THR A 134 -27.41 -7.21 6.30
C THR A 134 -26.68 -7.94 7.42
N VAL A 135 -26.92 -7.53 8.66
CA VAL A 135 -26.32 -8.18 9.84
C VAL A 135 -26.62 -9.69 9.88
N GLY A 136 -25.59 -10.50 10.11
CA GLY A 136 -25.65 -11.97 10.17
C GLY A 136 -25.63 -12.72 8.82
N ASP A 137 -25.94 -12.04 7.72
CA ASP A 137 -25.89 -12.65 6.38
C ASP A 137 -24.43 -12.71 5.86
N PRO A 138 -24.07 -13.68 4.99
CA PRO A 138 -22.71 -13.79 4.48
C PRO A 138 -22.44 -12.69 3.44
N VAL A 139 -21.32 -11.99 3.60
CA VAL A 139 -20.83 -10.98 2.66
C VAL A 139 -19.57 -11.51 1.99
N TYR A 140 -19.56 -11.47 0.66
CA TYR A 140 -18.46 -11.94 -0.17
C TYR A 140 -17.55 -10.78 -0.52
N PHE A 141 -16.25 -10.98 -0.33
CA PHE A 141 -15.22 -10.00 -0.64
C PHE A 141 -14.26 -10.57 -1.68
N ASN A 142 -13.65 -9.70 -2.46
CA ASN A 142 -12.54 -10.07 -3.34
C ASN A 142 -11.52 -8.94 -3.37
N ALA A 143 -10.24 -9.29 -3.46
CA ALA A 143 -9.14 -8.34 -3.61
C ALA A 143 -8.45 -8.48 -4.96
N GLU A 144 -7.90 -7.37 -5.46
CA GLU A 144 -7.12 -7.33 -6.69
C GLU A 144 -5.88 -6.44 -6.52
N LYS A 145 -4.71 -7.01 -6.86
CA LYS A 145 -3.40 -6.36 -6.91
C LYS A 145 -2.51 -7.21 -7.83
N GLU A 146 -1.73 -6.58 -8.71
CA GLU A 146 -0.92 -7.25 -9.74
C GLU A 146 0.17 -8.15 -9.13
N ASP A 147 0.78 -7.71 -8.02
CA ASP A 147 1.85 -8.39 -7.27
C ASP A 147 1.37 -9.03 -5.95
N GLY A 148 0.05 -9.23 -5.77
CA GLY A 148 -0.50 -9.67 -4.48
C GLY A 148 -0.25 -11.15 -4.17
N GLU A 149 0.65 -11.44 -3.24
CA GLU A 149 0.99 -12.78 -2.75
C GLU A 149 0.30 -13.12 -1.42
N SER A 150 0.14 -12.13 -0.53
CA SER A 150 -0.54 -12.29 0.76
C SER A 150 -1.60 -11.22 0.97
N TRP A 151 -2.68 -11.59 1.67
CA TRP A 151 -3.84 -10.72 1.89
C TRP A 151 -4.13 -10.70 3.38
N GLU A 152 -4.34 -9.52 3.95
CA GLU A 152 -4.71 -9.35 5.36
C GLU A 152 -5.91 -8.42 5.46
N TRP A 153 -7.07 -9.01 5.74
CA TRP A 153 -8.33 -8.29 5.87
C TRP A 153 -8.63 -7.95 7.31
N SER A 154 -9.11 -6.74 7.59
CA SER A 154 -9.82 -6.40 8.83
C SER A 154 -11.17 -5.79 8.49
N PHE A 155 -12.24 -6.35 9.03
CA PHE A 155 -13.62 -5.90 8.78
C PHE A 155 -14.11 -4.88 9.83
N GLY A 156 -13.24 -4.49 10.77
CA GLY A 156 -13.50 -3.40 11.70
C GLY A 156 -14.38 -3.74 12.91
N GLU A 157 -14.64 -5.02 13.19
CA GLU A 157 -15.38 -5.45 14.40
C GLU A 157 -14.47 -5.93 15.54
N THR A 158 -13.31 -6.51 15.22
CA THR A 158 -12.42 -7.19 16.19
C THR A 158 -11.14 -6.41 16.49
N GLY A 159 -10.83 -5.37 15.71
CA GLY A 159 -9.57 -4.64 15.79
C GLY A 159 -8.34 -5.47 15.39
N SER A 160 -8.54 -6.64 14.78
CA SER A 160 -7.50 -7.57 14.36
C SER A 160 -7.68 -8.01 12.90
N THR A 161 -6.73 -8.77 12.36
CA THR A 161 -6.85 -9.40 11.04
C THR A 161 -7.87 -10.54 11.12
N ASP A 162 -8.93 -10.48 10.32
CA ASP A 162 -10.07 -11.40 10.32
C ASP A 162 -9.96 -12.49 9.23
N ALA A 163 -9.28 -12.23 8.10
CA ALA A 163 -9.15 -13.19 7.00
C ALA A 163 -7.85 -13.00 6.21
N LEU A 164 -7.36 -14.09 5.59
CA LEU A 164 -6.08 -14.12 4.85
C LEU A 164 -6.20 -14.54 3.37
N GLN A 165 -7.41 -14.84 2.92
CA GLN A 165 -7.66 -15.30 1.57
C GLN A 165 -7.87 -14.12 0.64
N LYS A 166 -7.56 -14.26 -0.65
CA LYS A 166 -7.86 -13.24 -1.67
C LYS A 166 -9.36 -12.92 -1.74
N SER A 167 -10.21 -13.94 -1.56
CA SER A 167 -11.66 -13.82 -1.65
C SER A 167 -12.36 -14.43 -0.42
N PRO A 168 -12.39 -13.73 0.74
CA PRO A 168 -12.98 -14.25 1.96
C PRO A 168 -14.50 -14.01 2.03
N VAL A 169 -15.16 -14.73 2.95
CA VAL A 169 -16.56 -14.51 3.32
C VAL A 169 -16.64 -14.10 4.79
N TYR A 170 -17.31 -12.99 5.07
CA TYR A 170 -17.45 -12.47 6.44
C TYR A 170 -18.92 -12.26 6.83
N ARG A 171 -19.23 -12.35 8.13
CA ARG A 171 -20.57 -12.13 8.68
C ARG A 171 -20.49 -11.10 9.79
N PHE A 172 -21.02 -9.91 9.52
CA PHE A 172 -21.05 -8.83 10.50
C PHE A 172 -22.02 -9.14 11.65
N LYS A 173 -21.57 -8.89 12.88
CA LYS A 173 -22.36 -9.10 14.10
C LYS A 173 -23.12 -7.86 14.54
N THR A 174 -22.61 -6.69 14.19
CA THR A 174 -23.15 -5.40 14.60
C THR A 174 -23.50 -4.55 13.39
N THR A 175 -24.54 -3.73 13.53
CA THR A 175 -25.03 -2.82 12.49
C THR A 175 -24.22 -1.52 12.44
N GLY A 176 -24.43 -0.73 11.40
CA GLY A 176 -23.79 0.58 11.18
C GLY A 176 -22.65 0.53 10.17
N ASP A 177 -21.93 1.64 10.06
CA ASP A 177 -20.80 1.76 9.13
C ASP A 177 -19.61 0.92 9.59
N LYS A 178 -19.08 0.12 8.66
CA LYS A 178 -17.92 -0.75 8.84
C LYS A 178 -16.79 -0.30 7.94
N LYS A 179 -15.67 0.07 8.58
CA LYS A 179 -14.42 0.39 7.89
C LYS A 179 -13.63 -0.89 7.70
N ILE A 180 -13.57 -1.34 6.45
CA ILE A 180 -12.84 -2.51 6.02
C ILE A 180 -11.46 -2.05 5.55
N THR A 181 -10.41 -2.70 6.02
CA THR A 181 -9.03 -2.44 5.59
C THR A 181 -8.40 -3.70 5.00
N LEU A 182 -7.59 -3.52 3.97
CA LEU A 182 -6.85 -4.58 3.32
C LEU A 182 -5.38 -4.19 3.21
N ILE A 183 -4.51 -5.02 3.78
CA ILE A 183 -3.06 -4.96 3.63
C ILE A 183 -2.66 -6.11 2.71
N VAL A 184 -1.78 -5.83 1.75
CA VAL A 184 -1.27 -6.83 0.79
C VAL A 184 0.24 -6.88 0.90
N ASN A 185 0.81 -8.09 0.95
CA ASN A 185 2.26 -8.31 1.08
C ASN A 185 2.90 -7.65 2.31
N GLY A 186 2.14 -7.39 3.37
CA GLY A 186 2.63 -6.69 4.57
C GLY A 186 2.81 -5.17 4.39
N ASP A 187 2.44 -4.61 3.23
CA ASP A 187 2.58 -3.18 2.94
C ASP A 187 1.52 -2.34 3.68
N VAL A 188 1.90 -1.85 4.86
CA VAL A 188 1.01 -1.04 5.72
C VAL A 188 0.84 0.39 5.17
N GLU A 189 1.86 0.92 4.48
CA GLU A 189 1.83 2.28 3.94
C GLU A 189 0.79 2.41 2.83
N HIS A 190 0.56 1.33 2.08
CA HIS A 190 -0.41 1.25 1.00
C HIS A 190 -1.65 0.42 1.38
N THR A 191 -2.17 0.62 2.59
CA THR A 191 -3.41 -0.03 3.05
C THR A 191 -4.63 0.47 2.28
N ALA A 192 -5.38 -0.42 1.65
CA ALA A 192 -6.67 -0.09 1.05
C ALA A 192 -7.79 -0.04 2.07
N VAL A 193 -8.72 0.90 1.90
CA VAL A 193 -9.83 1.13 2.83
C VAL A 193 -11.15 1.21 2.06
N LYS A 194 -12.16 0.46 2.50
CA LYS A 194 -13.54 0.55 2.00
C LYS A 194 -14.53 0.68 3.17
N THR A 195 -15.53 1.55 3.02
CA THR A 195 -16.62 1.66 4.00
C THR A 195 -17.86 0.95 3.47
N LEU A 196 -18.50 0.13 4.31
CA LEU A 196 -19.70 -0.65 4.03
C LEU A 196 -20.74 -0.33 5.10
N TYR A 197 -22.01 -0.12 4.73
CA TYR A 197 -23.10 0.00 5.70
C TYR A 197 -23.74 -1.35 6.01
N VAL A 198 -23.80 -1.73 7.30
CA VAL A 198 -24.47 -2.96 7.75
C VAL A 198 -25.85 -2.63 8.33
N ALA A 199 -26.89 -2.96 7.57
CA ALA A 199 -28.28 -2.77 7.95
C ALA A 199 -28.77 -3.82 8.98
N PRO A 200 -29.71 -3.46 9.88
CA PRO A 200 -30.36 -4.41 10.76
C PRO A 200 -31.23 -5.39 9.98
N LYS A 201 -31.35 -6.62 10.49
CA LYS A 201 -32.24 -7.64 9.93
C LYS A 201 -33.69 -7.27 10.24
N THR A 202 -34.45 -6.80 9.25
CA THR A 202 -35.88 -6.56 9.40
C THR A 202 -36.62 -7.89 9.55
N ILE A 203 -37.00 -8.23 10.79
CA ILE A 203 -37.98 -9.29 11.03
C ILE A 203 -39.35 -8.67 10.74
N ARG A 204 -39.90 -8.92 9.54
CA ARG A 204 -41.33 -8.68 9.34
C ARG A 204 -42.07 -9.62 10.29
N ALA A 205 -42.70 -9.06 11.33
CA ALA A 205 -43.61 -9.82 12.17
C ALA A 205 -44.60 -10.53 11.23
N LYS A 206 -44.72 -11.86 11.34
CA LYS A 206 -45.82 -12.58 10.67
C LYS A 206 -47.10 -11.84 11.08
N GLN A 207 -47.79 -11.27 10.10
CA GLN A 207 -49.11 -10.70 10.31
C GLN A 207 -49.91 -11.78 11.04
N LYS A 208 -50.39 -11.50 12.26
CA LYS A 208 -51.35 -12.39 12.90
C LYS A 208 -52.52 -12.47 11.93
N ILE A 209 -52.67 -13.61 11.28
CA ILE A 209 -53.87 -13.89 10.49
C ILE A 209 -55.01 -13.82 11.51
N ASP A 210 -55.85 -12.79 11.40
CA ASP A 210 -57.04 -12.69 12.22
C ASP A 210 -58.06 -13.69 11.68
N ILE A 211 -58.16 -14.85 12.35
CA ILE A 211 -59.02 -15.98 11.96
C ILE A 211 -60.52 -15.61 12.08
N LYS A 212 -60.86 -14.39 12.53
CA LYS A 212 -62.25 -13.94 12.69
C LYS A 212 -63.06 -13.75 11.39
N SER A 213 -62.45 -13.92 10.22
CA SER A 213 -63.13 -13.75 8.93
C SER A 213 -63.27 -15.04 8.11
N TYR A 214 -63.02 -16.22 8.69
CA TYR A 214 -63.46 -17.46 8.06
C TYR A 214 -64.98 -17.58 8.22
N GLU A 215 -65.70 -17.05 7.25
CA GLU A 215 -67.09 -17.42 7.00
C GLU A 215 -67.08 -18.88 6.59
N PHE A 216 -67.68 -19.73 7.43
CA PHE A 216 -67.83 -21.15 7.16
C PHE A 216 -68.63 -21.26 5.86
N GLU A 217 -68.00 -21.66 4.75
CA GLU A 217 -68.77 -22.10 3.59
C GLU A 217 -69.69 -23.22 4.07
N ASN A 218 -70.99 -23.05 3.83
CA ASN A 218 -72.00 -24.05 4.13
C ASN A 218 -71.50 -25.43 3.69
N PRO A 219 -71.71 -26.49 4.47
CA PRO A 219 -71.23 -27.81 4.11
C PRO A 219 -71.80 -28.19 2.73
N HIS A 220 -70.93 -28.20 1.73
CA HIS A 220 -71.26 -28.73 0.41
C HIS A 220 -71.70 -30.19 0.63
N SER A 221 -72.87 -30.51 0.08
CA SER A 221 -73.43 -31.86 0.07
C SER A 221 -72.35 -32.89 -0.27
N ALA A 222 -72.21 -33.92 0.56
CA ALA A 222 -71.21 -34.97 0.39
C ALA A 222 -71.28 -35.54 -1.03
N PHE A 223 -70.24 -35.27 -1.82
CA PHE A 223 -70.06 -35.89 -3.12
C PHE A 223 -69.57 -37.32 -2.87
N SER A 224 -70.47 -38.30 -2.92
CA SER A 224 -70.10 -39.71 -2.84
C SER A 224 -69.43 -40.12 -4.15
N LEU A 225 -68.15 -40.48 -4.08
CA LEU A 225 -67.44 -41.12 -5.19
C LEU A 225 -68.03 -42.52 -5.45
N PRO A 226 -68.14 -42.98 -6.70
CA PRO A 226 -68.51 -44.36 -7.00
C PRO A 226 -67.45 -45.33 -6.42
N PRO A 227 -67.85 -46.53 -5.98
CA PRO A 227 -66.90 -47.52 -5.48
C PRO A 227 -65.99 -47.98 -6.63
N GLY A 228 -64.70 -47.63 -6.56
CA GLY A 228 -63.65 -48.13 -7.42
C GLY A 228 -62.68 -49.00 -6.61
N GLU A 229 -62.20 -50.09 -7.21
CA GLU A 229 -61.24 -51.00 -6.57
C GLU A 229 -59.92 -50.29 -6.23
N ALA A 230 -59.37 -50.62 -5.06
CA ALA A 230 -58.13 -50.06 -4.57
C ALA A 230 -56.95 -50.43 -5.47
N GLN A 231 -56.47 -49.47 -6.25
CA GLN A 231 -55.24 -49.62 -7.02
C GLN A 231 -54.04 -49.47 -6.06
N LYS A 232 -53.15 -50.47 -6.02
CA LYS A 232 -51.96 -50.44 -5.18
C LYS A 232 -51.02 -49.31 -5.60
N ASP A 233 -50.56 -48.55 -4.62
CA ASP A 233 -49.60 -47.46 -4.76
C ASP A 233 -48.28 -47.97 -5.40
N PRO A 234 -47.85 -47.42 -6.55
CA PRO A 234 -46.60 -47.83 -7.22
C PRO A 234 -45.33 -47.54 -6.42
N LEU A 235 -45.37 -46.72 -5.37
CA LEU A 235 -44.16 -46.37 -4.60
C LEU A 235 -43.73 -47.39 -3.55
N VAL A 236 -44.53 -48.44 -3.29
CA VAL A 236 -44.20 -49.42 -2.24
C VAL A 236 -43.07 -50.37 -2.65
N ASP A 237 -42.76 -50.51 -3.94
CA ASP A 237 -41.73 -51.45 -4.44
C ASP A 237 -40.30 -50.86 -4.50
N MET A 238 -40.11 -49.54 -4.35
CA MET A 238 -38.77 -48.92 -4.42
C MET A 238 -38.06 -48.77 -3.06
N LEU A 239 -38.68 -49.14 -1.94
CA LEU A 239 -38.12 -48.97 -0.60
C LEU A 239 -37.38 -50.20 -0.03
N GLN A 240 -37.22 -51.28 -0.80
CA GLN A 240 -36.61 -52.52 -0.29
C GLN A 240 -35.08 -52.61 -0.38
N TYR A 241 -34.37 -51.59 -0.89
CA TYR A 241 -32.91 -51.62 -0.95
C TYR A 241 -32.27 -50.29 -0.56
N ILE A 242 -32.17 -50.03 0.75
CA ILE A 242 -31.14 -49.14 1.29
C ILE A 242 -30.25 -49.99 2.21
N PRO A 243 -28.99 -50.28 1.86
CA PRO A 243 -28.08 -50.95 2.76
C PRO A 243 -27.81 -50.05 3.97
N VAL A 244 -28.18 -50.54 5.16
CA VAL A 244 -27.93 -49.87 6.44
C VAL A 244 -26.43 -49.95 6.75
N SER A 245 -25.75 -48.80 6.83
CA SER A 245 -24.36 -48.73 7.31
C SER A 245 -24.26 -49.27 8.75
N PRO A 246 -23.21 -50.03 9.08
CA PRO A 246 -23.05 -50.55 10.43
C PRO A 246 -22.86 -49.42 11.45
N LYS A 247 -23.63 -49.47 12.53
CA LYS A 247 -23.56 -48.54 13.66
C LYS A 247 -22.14 -48.56 14.27
N THR A 248 -21.37 -47.52 14.03
CA THR A 248 -20.11 -47.28 14.73
C THR A 248 -20.43 -46.97 16.20
N LYS A 249 -19.99 -47.84 17.12
CA LYS A 249 -20.02 -47.57 18.56
C LYS A 249 -19.27 -46.28 18.83
N THR A 250 -19.98 -45.27 19.32
CA THR A 250 -19.38 -44.03 19.80
C THR A 250 -18.56 -44.37 21.05
N ARG A 251 -17.24 -44.37 20.92
CA ARG A 251 -16.33 -44.39 22.06
C ARG A 251 -16.51 -43.05 22.78
N LYS A 252 -16.86 -43.08 24.07
CA LYS A 252 -16.81 -41.90 24.94
C LYS A 252 -15.34 -41.45 24.98
N ASP A 253 -15.00 -40.46 24.18
CA ASP A 253 -13.72 -39.79 24.33
C ASP A 253 -13.81 -38.94 25.59
N SER A 254 -13.03 -39.36 26.58
CA SER A 254 -12.73 -38.64 27.80
C SER A 254 -12.38 -37.19 27.44
N VAL A 255 -13.12 -36.24 28.01
CA VAL A 255 -12.79 -34.83 27.98
C VAL A 255 -11.45 -34.66 28.69
N ILE A 256 -10.36 -34.71 27.94
CA ILE A 256 -9.08 -34.18 28.40
C ILE A 256 -9.30 -32.68 28.46
N ALA A 257 -9.34 -32.13 29.67
CA ALA A 257 -9.38 -30.71 29.90
C ALA A 257 -8.29 -30.05 29.04
N ALA A 258 -8.71 -29.22 28.09
CA ALA A 258 -7.79 -28.56 27.16
C ALA A 258 -6.80 -27.72 27.98
N LYS A 259 -5.54 -28.18 28.03
CA LYS A 259 -4.41 -27.44 28.60
C LYS A 259 -4.38 -26.10 27.86
N LYS A 260 -4.81 -25.03 28.51
CA LYS A 260 -4.86 -23.68 27.94
C LYS A 260 -3.43 -23.32 27.51
N VAL A 261 -3.23 -23.13 26.20
CA VAL A 261 -1.93 -22.75 25.62
C VAL A 261 -1.46 -21.45 26.27
N PRO A 262 -0.19 -21.35 26.72
CA PRO A 262 0.33 -20.13 27.31
C PRO A 262 0.18 -18.96 26.33
N GLU A 263 -0.36 -17.84 26.80
CA GLU A 263 -0.50 -16.64 25.99
C GLU A 263 0.87 -15.98 25.82
N VAL A 264 1.40 -15.99 24.59
CA VAL A 264 2.68 -15.35 24.25
C VAL A 264 2.44 -14.02 23.52
N SER A 265 2.98 -12.93 24.04
CA SER A 265 2.96 -11.61 23.38
C SER A 265 4.01 -11.52 22.26
N ASN A 266 3.88 -10.49 21.39
CA ASN A 266 4.87 -10.24 20.34
C ASN A 266 6.27 -10.02 20.94
N GLU A 267 6.36 -9.29 22.04
CA GLU A 267 7.60 -8.96 22.73
C GLU A 267 8.25 -10.22 23.32
N GLN A 268 7.45 -11.08 23.96
CA GLN A 268 7.94 -12.35 24.51
C GLN A 268 8.43 -13.28 23.39
N PHE A 269 7.69 -13.35 22.27
CA PHE A 269 8.11 -14.15 21.13
C PHE A 269 9.39 -13.61 20.48
N GLN A 270 9.55 -12.29 20.41
CA GLN A 270 10.77 -11.62 19.95
C GLN A 270 11.96 -12.00 20.82
N MET A 271 11.79 -12.03 22.15
CA MET A 271 12.84 -12.47 23.08
C MET A 271 13.23 -13.93 22.83
N MET A 272 12.25 -14.81 22.60
CA MET A 272 12.53 -16.21 22.28
C MET A 272 13.28 -16.36 20.94
N LEU A 273 12.96 -15.56 19.91
CA LEU A 273 13.68 -15.57 18.64
C LEU A 273 15.12 -15.05 18.78
N ASN A 274 15.35 -14.02 19.59
CA ASN A 274 16.71 -13.57 19.92
C ASN A 274 17.52 -14.67 20.62
N GLN A 275 16.87 -15.52 21.44
CA GLN A 275 17.49 -16.69 22.06
C GLN A 275 17.87 -17.79 21.04
N VAL A 276 17.11 -17.96 19.96
CA VAL A 276 17.49 -18.84 18.85
C VAL A 276 18.73 -18.29 18.13
N ALA A 277 18.81 -16.97 17.93
CA ALA A 277 19.96 -16.35 17.28
C ALA A 277 21.27 -16.53 18.06
N VAL A 278 21.21 -16.50 19.41
CA VAL A 278 22.35 -16.82 20.29
C VAL A 278 22.49 -18.31 20.62
N GLN A 279 21.73 -19.17 19.92
CA GLN A 279 21.76 -20.64 20.05
C GLN A 279 21.42 -21.18 21.46
N SER A 280 20.72 -20.41 22.29
CA SER A 280 20.24 -20.87 23.60
C SER A 280 18.86 -21.55 23.54
N LYS A 281 18.16 -21.43 22.42
CA LYS A 281 16.88 -22.09 22.14
C LYS A 281 16.89 -22.73 20.75
N THR A 282 16.08 -23.75 20.57
CA THR A 282 15.89 -24.44 19.28
C THR A 282 14.45 -24.27 18.80
N LYS A 283 14.15 -24.73 17.58
CA LYS A 283 12.78 -24.72 17.03
C LYS A 283 11.78 -25.48 17.94
N ASP A 284 12.25 -26.49 18.67
CA ASP A 284 11.40 -27.33 19.52
C ASP A 284 10.87 -26.62 20.76
N ASP A 285 11.55 -25.57 21.23
CA ASP A 285 11.07 -24.70 22.30
C ASP A 285 9.77 -23.96 21.94
N PHE A 286 9.42 -23.93 20.64
CA PHE A 286 8.22 -23.25 20.14
C PHE A 286 7.05 -24.21 19.89
N LYS A 287 7.24 -25.51 20.14
CA LYS A 287 6.26 -26.57 19.85
C LYS A 287 4.88 -26.29 20.45
N GLU A 288 4.83 -25.79 21.69
CA GLU A 288 3.58 -25.49 22.40
C GLU A 288 2.80 -24.33 21.75
N TYR A 289 3.48 -23.37 21.11
CA TYR A 289 2.86 -22.22 20.46
C TYR A 289 2.48 -22.50 19.00
N LEU A 290 3.16 -23.44 18.35
CA LEU A 290 3.02 -23.75 16.93
C LEU A 290 2.13 -24.97 16.66
N CYS A 291 1.52 -25.57 17.69
CA CYS A 291 0.80 -26.83 17.59
C CYS A 291 1.67 -27.96 16.97
N GLY A 292 2.99 -27.91 17.20
CA GLY A 292 3.97 -28.83 16.62
C GLY A 292 4.17 -28.73 15.10
N ARG A 293 3.73 -27.65 14.46
CA ARG A 293 3.92 -27.38 13.03
C ARG A 293 5.01 -26.33 12.81
N TYR A 294 6.17 -26.74 12.31
CA TYR A 294 7.31 -25.84 12.04
C TYR A 294 7.37 -25.35 10.58
N ASP A 295 6.44 -25.80 9.75
CA ASP A 295 6.23 -25.44 8.35
C ASP A 295 5.39 -24.16 8.18
N ILE A 296 5.01 -23.50 9.28
CA ILE A 296 4.22 -22.27 9.19
C ILE A 296 4.98 -21.17 8.42
N PRO A 297 4.27 -20.34 7.65
CA PRO A 297 4.88 -19.28 6.85
C PRO A 297 5.44 -18.16 7.73
N VAL A 298 6.68 -17.77 7.44
CA VAL A 298 7.37 -16.60 7.98
C VAL A 298 7.71 -15.65 6.84
N VAL A 299 7.15 -14.45 6.88
CA VAL A 299 7.47 -13.36 5.96
C VAL A 299 8.60 -12.54 6.57
N VAL A 300 9.72 -12.47 5.85
CA VAL A 300 10.94 -11.78 6.27
C VAL A 300 11.13 -10.52 5.42
N ASN A 301 11.22 -9.37 6.10
CA ASN A 301 11.54 -8.06 5.48
C ASN A 301 10.67 -7.76 4.25
N ASP A 302 9.39 -8.15 4.28
CA ASP A 302 8.38 -8.05 3.20
C ASP A 302 8.76 -8.63 1.84
N LYS A 303 9.85 -9.40 1.76
CA LYS A 303 10.41 -9.86 0.48
C LYS A 303 10.56 -11.36 0.39
N LYS A 304 10.74 -12.03 1.52
CA LYS A 304 11.13 -13.44 1.54
C LYS A 304 10.18 -14.26 2.38
N LEU A 305 9.48 -15.19 1.74
CA LEU A 305 8.67 -16.21 2.40
C LEU A 305 9.50 -17.47 2.65
N MET A 306 9.52 -17.94 3.88
CA MET A 306 10.16 -19.21 4.26
C MET A 306 9.37 -19.89 5.39
N SER A 307 9.68 -21.15 5.70
CA SER A 307 9.09 -21.80 6.87
C SER A 307 9.74 -21.32 8.17
N PHE A 308 9.04 -21.47 9.30
CA PHE A 308 9.60 -21.16 10.61
C PHE A 308 10.88 -21.96 10.91
N GLU A 309 10.92 -23.23 10.50
CA GLU A 309 12.13 -24.03 10.60
C GLU A 309 13.31 -23.42 9.83
N GLN A 310 13.08 -23.04 8.56
CA GLN A 310 14.11 -22.40 7.73
C GLN A 310 14.57 -21.07 8.34
N PHE A 311 13.63 -20.29 8.88
CA PHE A 311 13.93 -19.04 9.54
C PHE A 311 14.82 -19.23 10.78
N CYS A 312 14.49 -20.19 11.65
CA CYS A 312 15.33 -20.52 12.81
C CYS A 312 16.75 -20.91 12.41
N GLN A 313 16.91 -21.69 11.34
CA GLN A 313 18.22 -22.05 10.79
C GLN A 313 18.97 -20.82 10.24
N GLU A 314 18.25 -19.89 9.59
CA GLU A 314 18.85 -18.70 9.00
C GLU A 314 19.41 -17.73 10.04
N ILE A 315 18.74 -17.56 11.18
CA ILE A 315 19.17 -16.64 12.24
C ILE A 315 20.16 -17.26 13.23
N ALA A 316 20.27 -18.58 13.29
CA ALA A 316 21.12 -19.29 14.24
C ALA A 316 22.59 -18.85 14.11
N GLY A 317 23.19 -18.41 15.21
CA GLY A 317 24.58 -17.96 15.26
C GLY A 317 24.83 -16.57 14.67
N LYS A 318 23.79 -15.83 14.27
CA LYS A 318 23.91 -14.46 13.75
C LYS A 318 23.53 -13.42 14.80
N LYS A 319 24.21 -12.27 14.77
CA LYS A 319 23.78 -11.09 15.55
C LYS A 319 22.66 -10.38 14.79
N ILE A 320 21.42 -10.56 15.25
CA ILE A 320 20.23 -9.96 14.66
C ILE A 320 19.69 -8.81 15.52
N LYS A 321 18.99 -7.87 14.88
CA LYS A 321 18.18 -6.83 15.51
C LYS A 321 16.80 -6.86 14.87
N ILE A 322 15.82 -7.40 15.59
CA ILE A 322 14.41 -7.41 15.16
C ILE A 322 13.84 -6.01 15.38
N THR A 323 13.33 -5.40 14.31
CA THR A 323 12.75 -4.05 14.32
C THR A 323 11.22 -4.08 14.39
N ALA A 324 10.59 -5.10 13.82
CA ALA A 324 9.16 -5.35 13.93
C ALA A 324 8.90 -6.86 13.94
N LEU A 325 7.93 -7.29 14.73
CA LEU A 325 7.47 -8.68 14.78
C LEU A 325 5.97 -8.70 15.05
N ARG A 326 5.25 -9.46 14.24
CA ARG A 326 3.83 -9.73 14.42
C ARG A 326 3.60 -11.23 14.30
N ILE A 327 3.01 -11.82 15.34
CA ILE A 327 2.55 -13.21 15.32
C ILE A 327 1.03 -13.22 15.17
N ASN A 328 0.51 -14.00 14.23
CA ASN A 328 -0.94 -14.19 14.10
C ASN A 328 -1.32 -15.56 14.64
N LYS A 329 -2.41 -15.60 15.41
CA LYS A 329 -2.84 -16.79 16.14
C LYS A 329 -4.24 -17.20 15.72
N ASP A 330 -4.50 -18.50 15.76
CA ASP A 330 -5.84 -19.04 15.58
C ASP A 330 -6.73 -18.80 16.83
N PRO A 331 -8.03 -19.11 16.77
CA PRO A 331 -8.94 -19.02 17.92
C PRO A 331 -8.56 -19.90 19.12
N LYS A 332 -7.61 -20.84 18.94
CA LYS A 332 -7.06 -21.72 19.99
C LYS A 332 -5.72 -21.21 20.53
N ASN A 333 -5.29 -20.00 20.13
CA ASN A 333 -4.07 -19.32 20.54
C ASN A 333 -2.76 -19.91 19.94
N PHE A 334 -2.84 -20.74 18.90
CA PHE A 334 -1.68 -21.26 18.18
C PHE A 334 -1.26 -20.34 17.05
N ILE A 335 0.04 -20.08 16.93
CA ILE A 335 0.62 -19.22 15.90
C ILE A 335 0.50 -19.91 14.53
N GLN A 336 -0.10 -19.20 13.57
CA GLN A 336 -0.35 -19.66 12.20
C GLN A 336 0.59 -19.02 11.19
N ASN A 337 1.02 -17.78 11.44
CA ASN A 337 1.98 -17.07 10.60
C ASN A 337 2.79 -16.07 11.44
N ILE A 338 3.93 -15.66 10.89
CA ILE A 338 4.83 -14.69 11.50
C ILE A 338 5.26 -13.69 10.42
N ASN A 339 5.10 -12.40 10.68
CA ASN A 339 5.76 -11.35 9.90
C ASN A 339 6.88 -10.74 10.75
N ILE A 340 8.09 -10.72 10.22
CA ILE A 340 9.28 -10.25 10.92
C ILE A 340 10.14 -9.34 10.04
N HIS A 341 10.52 -8.19 10.60
CA HIS A 341 11.57 -7.34 10.07
C HIS A 341 12.78 -7.39 10.97
N TYR A 342 13.94 -7.69 10.40
CA TYR A 342 15.18 -7.75 11.15
C TYR A 342 16.40 -7.40 10.32
N LYS A 343 17.42 -6.89 11.02
CA LYS A 343 18.74 -6.57 10.45
C LYS A 343 19.79 -7.51 11.02
N VAL A 344 20.74 -7.91 10.20
CA VAL A 344 21.90 -8.70 10.61
C VAL A 344 23.12 -7.78 10.71
N LYS A 345 23.90 -7.92 11.79
CA LYS A 345 25.16 -7.19 11.92
C LYS A 345 26.25 -7.92 11.14
N LYS A 346 26.77 -7.29 10.08
CA LYS A 346 28.03 -7.70 9.43
C LYS A 346 29.08 -6.62 9.73
N TRP A 347 30.17 -7.02 10.37
CA TRP A 347 31.24 -6.11 10.81
C TRP A 347 30.69 -5.00 11.74
N MET A 348 30.84 -3.73 11.36
CA MET A 348 30.33 -2.58 12.13
C MET A 348 28.96 -2.06 11.66
N ILE A 349 28.34 -2.66 10.63
CA ILE A 349 27.12 -2.13 9.99
C ILE A 349 25.95 -3.13 10.10
N TRP A 350 24.76 -2.61 10.33
CA TRP A 350 23.50 -3.37 10.29
C TRP A 350 22.97 -3.39 8.86
N MET A 351 22.79 -4.57 8.29
CA MET A 351 22.23 -4.74 6.95
C MET A 351 20.92 -5.51 7.00
N GLU A 352 19.99 -5.15 6.12
CA GLU A 352 18.80 -5.96 5.86
C GLU A 352 19.24 -7.21 5.10
N ASN A 353 18.69 -8.36 5.52
CA ASN A 353 19.02 -9.66 4.95
C ASN A 353 17.89 -10.19 4.08
#